data_AF-A0A4P8ZWN2-F1
#
_entry.id   AF-A0A4P8ZWN2-F1
#
_cell.length_a   1.000
_cell.length_b   1.000
_cell.length_c   1.000
_cell.angle_alpha   90.00
_cell.angle_beta   90.00
_cell.angle_gamma   90.00
#
_symmetry.space_group_name_H-M   'P 1'
#
loop_
_entity.id
_entity.type
_entity.pdbx_description
1 polymer ?
#
loop_
_entity_poly.entity_id
_entity_poly.type
_entity_poly.pdbx_seq_one_letter_code
_entity_poly.pdbx_strand_id
1 'polypeptide(L)'
;MSVSKIGSISKGFNHQRTNPESSSGRESRRLGAQTLSNAGISIDVDPTDSPEQLGSNTLIFTKILDLDIAIKEQLADLANDPSMELMDNGADKYGTILLKGADKLTKNFEEIFSCIDHLPITESNDIVTSLRAKVSELALGLKGDVIKAGLDWQLLRSTYANDVTAMSADYVRRVADTIYSFMDMSDANIQSIRELIHDSHSFNELLHLTHSYIMNNDELRDALELWSDSNNEGHYIRGLGRRNEIAEDIYQKFLEAWRLGDNYAREGWRHKAPIAVDIVLAGNILHIVVRDYGHSLNLVMNTVPDQQDNILIQYHMSKVPNKAMAYQLPGISTVRHAYAGGQWLASSKNLGDEIINFVKQVPTDIDSPITQAILHPRNK
;
A
#
# COMPACT_ATOMS: atom_id res chain seq x y z
N MET A 1 -3.22 25.27 58.59
CA MET A 1 -4.36 26.17 58.84
C MET A 1 -5.12 26.32 57.54
N SER A 2 -6.41 26.03 57.59
CA SER A 2 -7.32 25.94 56.44
C SER A 2 -7.66 27.32 55.88
N VAL A 3 -7.80 27.41 54.55
CA VAL A 3 -8.32 28.60 53.88
C VAL A 3 -9.72 28.31 53.34
N SER A 4 -10.53 29.35 53.51
CA SER A 4 -11.97 29.54 53.46
C SER A 4 -12.73 29.16 52.18
N LYS A 5 -13.99 28.79 52.42
CA LYS A 5 -15.13 28.66 51.51
C LYS A 5 -15.69 30.02 51.03
N ILE A 6 -16.04 30.05 49.74
CA ILE A 6 -17.35 30.36 49.11
C ILE A 6 -17.93 31.80 49.14
N GLY A 7 -18.37 32.23 47.93
CA GLY A 7 -19.58 33.04 47.67
C GLY A 7 -19.36 34.07 46.57
N SER A 8 -19.52 33.80 45.26
CA SER A 8 -20.72 33.54 44.42
C SER A 8 -21.72 34.70 44.28
N ILE A 9 -22.18 34.90 43.03
CA ILE A 9 -23.44 35.49 42.47
C ILE A 9 -23.08 36.26 41.17
N SER A 10 -23.25 35.70 39.96
CA SER A 10 -24.46 35.65 39.08
C SER A 10 -24.88 37.05 38.58
N LYS A 11 -25.05 37.40 37.29
CA LYS A 11 -25.83 36.89 36.12
C LYS A 11 -25.33 37.75 34.92
N GLY A 12 -25.51 37.45 33.63
CA GLY A 12 -26.34 36.50 32.92
C GLY A 12 -26.22 36.75 31.41
N PHE A 13 -26.66 35.74 30.66
CA PHE A 13 -26.74 35.59 29.21
C PHE A 13 -27.42 36.74 28.45
N ASN A 14 -27.01 36.96 27.19
CA ASN A 14 -27.95 36.75 26.07
C ASN A 14 -27.28 36.50 24.70
N HIS A 15 -27.96 35.63 23.94
CA HIS A 15 -27.69 35.18 22.58
C HIS A 15 -28.10 36.19 21.50
N GLN A 16 -27.45 36.12 20.33
CA GLN A 16 -28.03 36.13 18.96
C GLN A 16 -26.88 35.85 17.96
N ARG A 17 -26.77 34.67 17.33
CA ARG A 17 -27.39 34.20 16.07
C ARG A 17 -27.41 35.23 14.93
N THR A 18 -26.47 35.07 14.01
CA THR A 18 -26.64 35.24 12.55
C THR A 18 -25.64 34.36 11.80
N ASN A 19 -26.10 33.66 10.77
CA ASN A 19 -25.36 32.90 9.75
C ASN A 19 -26.15 33.10 8.44
N PRO A 20 -25.67 32.73 7.23
CA PRO A 20 -24.34 32.83 6.62
C PRO A 20 -24.41 33.43 5.19
N GLU A 21 -23.29 33.86 4.58
CA GLU A 21 -23.16 33.88 3.10
C GLU A 21 -21.69 33.96 2.62
N SER A 22 -21.34 33.01 1.74
CA SER A 22 -20.37 33.05 0.63
C SER A 22 -18.93 33.60 0.82
N SER A 23 -17.95 32.69 0.82
CA SER A 23 -16.83 32.75 -0.15
C SER A 23 -16.14 31.39 -0.25
N SER A 24 -16.51 30.65 -1.28
CA SER A 24 -15.94 29.38 -1.68
C SER A 24 -14.58 29.54 -2.34
N GLY A 25 -13.67 28.61 -2.04
CA GLY A 25 -12.93 27.89 -3.08
C GLY A 25 -11.58 28.46 -3.49
N ARG A 26 -10.51 27.87 -2.93
CA ARG A 26 -9.27 27.43 -3.62
C ARG A 26 -8.22 27.17 -2.56
N GLU A 27 -8.14 25.94 -2.03
CA GLU A 27 -6.88 25.43 -1.46
C GLU A 27 -6.83 23.91 -1.28
N SER A 28 -7.94 23.16 -1.35
CA SER A 28 -7.92 21.69 -1.18
C SER A 28 -7.78 20.85 -2.47
N ARG A 29 -7.14 21.32 -3.54
CA ARG A 29 -6.99 20.56 -4.81
C ARG A 29 -5.54 20.30 -5.26
N ARG A 30 -4.56 20.32 -4.35
CA ARG A 30 -3.13 20.13 -4.71
C ARG A 30 -2.38 19.01 -4.00
N LEU A 31 -3.07 18.08 -3.32
CA LEU A 31 -2.43 16.94 -2.65
C LEU A 31 -2.56 15.60 -3.40
N GLY A 32 -3.03 15.61 -4.65
CA GLY A 32 -3.34 14.37 -5.40
C GLY A 32 -2.36 13.98 -6.51
N ALA A 33 -1.21 14.64 -6.67
CA ALA A 33 -0.35 14.41 -7.84
C ALA A 33 1.16 14.65 -7.61
N GLN A 34 1.67 14.50 -6.39
CA GLN A 34 3.10 14.62 -6.12
C GLN A 34 3.59 13.42 -5.31
N THR A 35 4.12 12.43 -6.00
CA THR A 35 5.28 11.59 -5.60
C THR A 35 5.46 10.51 -6.67
N LEU A 36 6.02 10.86 -7.83
CA LEU A 36 6.57 9.87 -8.78
C LEU A 36 7.71 10.55 -9.55
N SER A 37 8.91 10.51 -8.98
CA SER A 37 10.16 10.77 -9.71
C SER A 37 11.29 10.07 -8.96
N ASN A 38 11.53 8.79 -9.25
CA ASN A 38 12.54 7.98 -8.58
C ASN A 38 13.96 8.21 -9.11
N ALA A 39 14.66 9.18 -8.53
CA ALA A 39 16.12 9.26 -8.56
C ALA A 39 16.67 9.81 -7.24
N GLY A 40 17.23 8.94 -6.38
CA GLY A 40 18.09 9.43 -5.29
C GLY A 40 17.98 8.77 -3.91
N ILE A 41 17.89 7.44 -3.81
CA ILE A 41 18.66 6.58 -2.89
C ILE A 41 18.36 5.14 -3.26
N SER A 42 19.40 4.37 -3.56
CA SER A 42 19.29 2.91 -3.54
C SER A 42 19.12 2.53 -2.07
N ILE A 43 18.18 1.64 -1.75
CA ILE A 43 18.42 0.77 -0.60
C ILE A 43 19.71 0.04 -1.00
N ASP A 44 20.87 0.52 -0.54
CA ASP A 44 22.15 0.24 -1.21
C ASP A 44 22.27 -1.27 -1.36
N VAL A 45 22.16 -1.68 -2.62
CA VAL A 45 22.29 -3.06 -3.01
C VAL A 45 23.76 -3.31 -2.90
N ASP A 46 24.19 -4.13 -1.95
CA ASP A 46 25.59 -4.54 -1.90
C ASP A 46 25.95 -5.13 -3.28
N PRO A 47 26.85 -4.51 -4.05
CA PRO A 47 27.21 -4.98 -5.38
C PRO A 47 27.98 -6.33 -5.33
N THR A 48 28.21 -6.88 -4.14
CA THR A 48 28.80 -8.20 -3.94
C THR A 48 27.79 -9.35 -3.99
N ASP A 49 26.48 -9.08 -4.00
CA ASP A 49 25.48 -10.07 -4.42
C ASP A 49 25.69 -10.34 -5.92
N SER A 50 26.50 -11.35 -6.25
CA SER A 50 26.55 -11.82 -7.62
C SER A 50 25.14 -12.30 -8.00
N PRO A 51 24.68 -12.08 -9.23
CA PRO A 51 23.44 -12.66 -9.74
C PRO A 51 23.38 -14.20 -9.60
N GLU A 52 24.52 -14.84 -9.30
CA GLU A 52 24.65 -16.27 -9.07
C GLU A 52 24.25 -16.73 -7.66
N GLN A 53 24.01 -15.81 -6.70
CA GLN A 53 23.56 -16.12 -5.34
C GLN A 53 22.06 -15.88 -5.09
N LEU A 54 21.40 -15.09 -5.94
CA LEU A 54 19.94 -14.93 -5.91
C LEU A 54 19.28 -16.12 -6.62
N GLY A 55 18.27 -16.73 -6.03
CA GLY A 55 17.51 -17.73 -6.77
C GLY A 55 16.63 -17.06 -7.83
N SER A 56 16.19 -17.87 -8.79
CA SER A 56 15.46 -17.38 -9.95
C SER A 56 14.16 -16.67 -9.58
N ASN A 57 13.53 -17.05 -8.47
CA ASN A 57 12.19 -16.56 -8.13
C ASN A 57 12.25 -15.15 -7.53
N THR A 58 13.23 -14.85 -6.68
CA THR A 58 13.40 -13.47 -6.19
C THR A 58 13.75 -12.50 -7.30
N LEU A 59 14.52 -12.94 -8.29
CA LEU A 59 14.85 -12.10 -9.45
C LEU A 59 13.58 -11.80 -10.28
N ILE A 60 12.74 -12.82 -10.50
CA ILE A 60 11.44 -12.67 -11.18
C ILE A 60 10.52 -11.73 -10.38
N PHE A 61 10.41 -11.91 -9.07
CA PHE A 61 9.56 -11.07 -8.23
C PHE A 61 10.06 -9.62 -8.15
N THR A 62 11.38 -9.41 -8.05
CA THR A 62 12.00 -8.08 -8.14
C THR A 62 11.64 -7.40 -9.46
N LYS A 63 11.74 -8.12 -10.58
CA LYS A 63 11.36 -7.62 -11.89
C LYS A 63 9.88 -7.22 -11.98
N ILE A 64 8.99 -7.98 -11.36
CA ILE A 64 7.56 -7.63 -11.26
C ILE A 64 7.38 -6.27 -10.57
N LEU A 65 8.10 -6.02 -9.47
CA LEU A 65 8.02 -4.77 -8.72
C LEU A 65 8.64 -3.59 -9.49
N ASP A 66 9.76 -3.82 -10.19
CA ASP A 66 10.35 -2.80 -11.06
C ASP A 66 9.41 -2.40 -12.19
N LEU A 67 8.68 -3.38 -12.76
CA LEU A 67 7.64 -3.11 -13.77
C LEU A 67 6.44 -2.37 -13.19
N ASP A 68 5.99 -2.70 -11.97
CA ASP A 68 4.94 -1.95 -11.26
C ASP A 68 5.31 -0.47 -11.11
N ILE A 69 6.56 -0.18 -10.72
CA ILE A 69 7.11 1.19 -10.65
C ILE A 69 7.14 1.83 -12.04
N ALA A 70 7.67 1.13 -13.05
CA ALA A 70 7.77 1.65 -14.41
C ALA A 70 6.40 1.97 -15.02
N ILE A 71 5.36 1.18 -14.69
CA ILE A 71 3.99 1.47 -15.09
C ILE A 71 3.50 2.72 -14.38
N LYS A 72 3.71 2.87 -13.05
CA LYS A 72 3.33 4.10 -12.32
C LYS A 72 3.95 5.35 -12.94
N GLU A 73 5.25 5.31 -13.23
CA GLU A 73 5.96 6.41 -13.91
C GLU A 73 5.35 6.68 -15.28
N GLN A 74 5.06 5.63 -16.05
CA GLN A 74 4.42 5.77 -17.34
C GLN A 74 3.01 6.38 -17.25
N LEU A 75 2.20 6.03 -16.25
CA LEU A 75 0.89 6.66 -16.04
C LEU A 75 1.04 8.17 -15.78
N ALA A 76 2.10 8.58 -15.09
CA ALA A 76 2.43 9.99 -14.87
C ALA A 76 2.96 10.68 -16.14
N ASP A 77 3.83 10.02 -16.91
CA ASP A 77 4.39 10.54 -18.17
C ASP A 77 3.32 10.74 -19.26
N LEU A 78 2.21 10.01 -19.17
CA LEU A 78 1.06 10.19 -20.05
C LEU A 78 0.21 11.42 -19.70
N ALA A 79 0.48 12.09 -18.58
CA ALA A 79 -0.14 13.38 -18.29
C ALA A 79 0.25 14.40 -19.37
N ASN A 80 -0.71 15.25 -19.76
CA ASN A 80 -0.41 16.30 -20.70
C ASN A 80 0.55 17.34 -20.09
N ASP A 81 1.53 17.79 -20.87
CA ASP A 81 2.21 19.05 -20.58
C ASP A 81 1.21 20.20 -20.86
N PRO A 82 0.90 21.08 -19.90
CA PRO A 82 0.00 22.21 -20.12
C PRO A 82 0.45 23.14 -21.27
N SER A 83 1.75 23.19 -21.59
CA SER A 83 2.27 23.98 -22.70
C SER A 83 1.85 23.44 -24.07
N MET A 84 1.54 22.14 -24.17
CA MET A 84 1.07 21.53 -25.42
C MET A 84 -0.29 22.05 -25.85
N GLU A 85 -1.15 22.49 -24.92
CA GLU A 85 -2.47 23.08 -25.26
C GLU A 85 -2.33 24.34 -26.12
N LEU A 86 -1.22 25.06 -25.98
CA LEU A 86 -0.94 26.30 -26.68
C LEU A 86 -0.21 26.08 -28.01
N MET A 87 0.15 24.84 -28.35
CA MET A 87 0.84 24.51 -29.60
C MET A 87 -0.16 24.22 -30.73
N ASP A 88 0.13 24.69 -31.94
CA ASP A 88 -0.73 24.47 -33.13
C ASP A 88 -0.99 22.98 -33.42
N ASN A 89 -0.05 22.09 -33.06
CA ASN A 89 -0.19 20.63 -33.19
C ASN A 89 -0.24 19.89 -31.84
N GLY A 90 -0.61 20.59 -30.77
CA GLY A 90 -0.64 20.04 -29.42
C GLY A 90 -1.54 18.82 -29.28
N ALA A 91 -2.80 18.93 -29.74
CA ALA A 91 -3.78 17.86 -29.63
C ALA A 91 -3.37 16.60 -30.41
N ASP A 92 -2.84 16.75 -31.62
CA ASP A 92 -2.35 15.64 -32.44
C ASP A 92 -1.17 14.91 -31.77
N LYS A 93 -0.21 15.68 -31.24
CA LYS A 93 0.91 15.14 -30.46
C LYS A 93 0.42 14.40 -29.22
N TYR A 94 -0.51 14.98 -28.48
CA TYR A 94 -1.01 14.37 -27.25
C TYR A 94 -1.81 13.09 -27.52
N GLY A 95 -2.66 13.08 -28.55
CA GLY A 95 -3.31 11.86 -29.02
C GLY A 95 -2.29 10.77 -29.40
N THR A 96 -1.22 11.14 -30.10
CA THR A 96 -0.13 10.19 -30.42
C THR A 96 0.58 9.65 -29.17
N ILE A 97 0.79 10.49 -28.15
CA ILE A 97 1.36 10.08 -26.86
C ILE A 97 0.45 9.05 -26.19
N LEU A 98 -0.86 9.30 -26.11
CA LEU A 98 -1.82 8.37 -25.50
C LEU A 98 -1.89 7.03 -26.24
N LEU A 99 -1.90 7.04 -27.59
CA LEU A 99 -1.91 5.81 -28.39
C LEU A 99 -0.67 4.95 -28.15
N LYS A 100 0.52 5.55 -28.19
CA LYS A 100 1.79 4.85 -27.88
C LYS A 100 1.85 4.42 -26.41
N GLY A 101 1.28 5.24 -25.54
CA GLY A 101 1.09 4.96 -24.12
C GLY A 101 0.34 3.67 -23.89
N ALA A 102 -0.80 3.51 -24.56
CA ALA A 102 -1.61 2.29 -24.48
C ALA A 102 -0.79 1.04 -24.82
N ASP A 103 -0.04 1.07 -25.94
CA ASP A 103 0.81 -0.06 -26.35
C ASP A 103 1.89 -0.41 -25.33
N LYS A 104 2.58 0.62 -24.81
CA LYS A 104 3.66 0.42 -23.83
C LYS A 104 3.10 -0.05 -22.48
N LEU A 105 1.95 0.47 -22.04
CA LEU A 105 1.26 -0.02 -20.83
C LEU A 105 0.91 -1.51 -20.97
N THR A 106 0.26 -1.88 -22.08
CA THR A 106 -0.08 -3.29 -22.36
C THR A 106 1.14 -4.19 -22.31
N LYS A 107 2.25 -3.77 -22.93
CA LYS A 107 3.50 -4.54 -22.93
C LYS A 107 4.04 -4.73 -21.51
N ASN A 108 4.09 -3.68 -20.70
CA ASN A 108 4.64 -3.76 -19.34
C ASN A 108 3.78 -4.66 -18.43
N PHE A 109 2.44 -4.55 -18.54
CA PHE A 109 1.54 -5.47 -17.84
C PHE A 109 1.72 -6.93 -18.30
N GLU A 110 1.81 -7.18 -19.60
CA GLU A 110 2.06 -8.53 -20.11
C GLU A 110 3.39 -9.09 -19.60
N GLU A 111 4.40 -8.24 -19.44
CA GLU A 111 5.69 -8.66 -18.88
C GLU A 111 5.56 -9.02 -17.39
N ILE A 112 4.74 -8.32 -16.60
CA ILE A 112 4.39 -8.73 -15.23
C ILE A 112 3.74 -10.11 -15.24
N PHE A 113 2.73 -10.32 -16.09
CA PHE A 113 1.98 -11.58 -16.13
C PHE A 113 2.86 -12.75 -16.61
N SER A 114 3.74 -12.52 -17.58
CA SER A 114 4.72 -13.51 -18.01
C SER A 114 5.69 -13.87 -16.90
N CYS A 115 6.07 -12.92 -16.04
CA CYS A 115 6.88 -13.21 -14.86
C CYS A 115 6.12 -14.11 -13.87
N ILE A 116 4.84 -13.82 -13.64
CA ILE A 116 3.98 -14.62 -12.75
C ILE A 116 3.84 -16.06 -13.27
N ASP A 117 3.69 -16.27 -14.58
CA ASP A 117 3.59 -17.62 -15.18
C ASP A 117 4.85 -18.49 -14.96
N HIS A 118 6.00 -17.86 -14.66
CA HIS A 118 7.26 -18.56 -14.39
C HIS A 118 7.44 -18.93 -12.91
N LEU A 119 6.56 -18.45 -12.03
CA LEU A 119 6.59 -18.79 -10.61
C LEU A 119 5.84 -20.10 -10.35
N PRO A 120 6.28 -20.93 -9.39
CA PRO A 120 5.70 -22.24 -9.12
C PRO A 120 4.39 -22.14 -8.29
N ILE A 121 3.40 -21.43 -8.81
CA ILE A 121 2.12 -21.15 -8.15
C ILE A 121 1.01 -21.99 -8.76
N THR A 122 0.14 -22.53 -7.90
CA THR A 122 -0.87 -23.52 -8.27
C THR A 122 -2.19 -22.90 -8.72
N GLU A 123 -2.48 -21.68 -8.25
CA GLU A 123 -3.83 -21.11 -8.32
C GLU A 123 -3.94 -19.81 -9.15
N SER A 124 -2.89 -19.44 -9.90
CA SER A 124 -2.83 -18.13 -10.58
C SER A 124 -3.40 -18.09 -12.00
N ASN A 125 -3.45 -19.22 -12.71
CA ASN A 125 -3.62 -19.18 -14.17
C ASN A 125 -4.92 -18.51 -14.63
N ASP A 126 -6.03 -18.74 -13.92
CA ASP A 126 -7.34 -18.18 -14.29
C ASP A 126 -7.44 -16.67 -13.99
N ILE A 127 -6.83 -16.22 -12.88
CA ILE A 127 -6.78 -14.80 -12.50
C ILE A 127 -5.88 -14.04 -13.48
N VAL A 128 -4.67 -14.55 -13.73
CA VAL A 128 -3.71 -13.92 -14.65
C VAL A 128 -4.27 -13.86 -16.07
N THR A 129 -4.97 -14.90 -16.53
CA THR A 129 -5.67 -14.88 -17.82
C THR A 129 -6.75 -13.79 -17.86
N SER A 130 -7.52 -13.63 -16.78
CA SER A 130 -8.53 -12.58 -16.67
C SER A 130 -7.90 -11.17 -16.67
N LEU A 131 -6.77 -11.00 -15.98
CA LEU A 131 -5.99 -9.75 -15.98
C LEU A 131 -5.49 -9.38 -17.38
N ARG A 132 -4.90 -10.33 -18.11
CA ARG A 132 -4.44 -10.14 -19.51
C ARG A 132 -5.56 -9.68 -20.43
N ALA A 133 -6.72 -10.34 -20.33
CA ALA A 133 -7.91 -9.97 -21.10
C ALA A 133 -8.34 -8.53 -20.79
N LYS A 134 -8.34 -8.16 -19.50
CA LYS A 134 -8.74 -6.81 -19.08
C LYS A 134 -7.76 -5.72 -19.53
N VAL A 135 -6.45 -5.96 -19.45
CA VAL A 135 -5.44 -5.02 -19.99
C VAL A 135 -5.66 -4.78 -21.48
N SER A 136 -5.96 -5.85 -22.24
CA SER A 136 -6.24 -5.74 -23.67
C SER A 136 -7.51 -4.94 -23.95
N GLU A 137 -8.57 -5.18 -23.16
CA GLU A 137 -9.83 -4.41 -23.22
C GLU A 137 -9.60 -2.92 -22.96
N LEU A 138 -8.91 -2.57 -21.87
CA LEU A 138 -8.60 -1.17 -21.51
C LEU A 138 -7.76 -0.49 -22.60
N ALA A 139 -6.78 -1.19 -23.16
CA ALA A 139 -5.94 -0.65 -24.23
C ALA A 139 -6.73 -0.36 -25.51
N LEU A 140 -7.66 -1.25 -25.89
CA LEU A 140 -8.55 -1.03 -27.01
C LEU A 140 -9.54 0.11 -26.74
N GLY A 141 -10.08 0.20 -25.52
CA GLY A 141 -10.94 1.28 -25.06
C GLY A 141 -10.26 2.65 -25.18
N LEU A 142 -9.08 2.80 -24.57
CA LEU A 142 -8.28 4.01 -24.61
C LEU A 142 -7.98 4.44 -26.07
N LYS A 143 -7.54 3.51 -26.92
CA LYS A 143 -7.29 3.82 -28.35
C LYS A 143 -8.56 4.27 -29.06
N GLY A 144 -9.67 3.59 -28.82
CA GLY A 144 -10.97 3.95 -29.38
C GLY A 144 -11.40 5.36 -28.98
N ASP A 145 -11.22 5.72 -27.72
CA ASP A 145 -11.63 7.02 -27.18
C ASP A 145 -10.69 8.16 -27.61
N VAL A 146 -9.38 7.90 -27.76
CA VAL A 146 -8.45 8.85 -28.41
C VAL A 146 -8.84 9.11 -29.86
N ILE A 147 -9.18 8.08 -30.63
CA ILE A 147 -9.61 8.23 -32.04
C ILE A 147 -10.90 9.05 -32.13
N LYS A 148 -11.87 8.80 -31.24
CA LYS A 148 -13.13 9.56 -31.20
C LYS A 148 -12.90 11.02 -30.80
N ALA A 149 -11.98 11.28 -29.87
CA ALA A 149 -11.63 12.64 -29.45
C ALA A 149 -11.01 13.45 -30.60
N GLY A 150 -10.26 12.81 -31.50
CA GLY A 150 -9.63 13.47 -32.64
C GLY A 150 -8.68 14.58 -32.18
N LEU A 151 -8.92 15.81 -32.62
CA LEU A 151 -8.12 16.99 -32.24
C LEU A 151 -8.74 17.80 -31.09
N ASP A 152 -9.79 17.28 -30.42
CA ASP A 152 -10.38 17.94 -29.26
C ASP A 152 -9.53 17.72 -28.02
N TRP A 153 -8.84 18.79 -27.60
CA TRP A 153 -7.96 18.79 -26.44
C TRP A 153 -8.66 18.40 -25.13
N GLN A 154 -9.89 18.87 -24.91
CA GLN A 154 -10.62 18.61 -23.67
C GLN A 154 -11.09 17.16 -23.60
N LEU A 155 -11.49 16.60 -24.75
CA LEU A 155 -11.80 15.17 -24.84
C LEU A 155 -10.56 14.31 -24.60
N LEU A 156 -9.40 14.62 -25.22
CA LEU A 156 -8.15 13.89 -24.98
C LEU A 156 -7.72 13.92 -23.50
N ARG A 157 -7.86 15.08 -22.83
CA ARG A 157 -7.60 15.20 -21.40
C ARG A 157 -8.57 14.37 -20.56
N SER A 158 -9.84 14.33 -20.94
CA SER A 158 -10.86 13.52 -20.27
C SER A 158 -10.60 12.03 -20.46
N THR A 159 -10.18 11.61 -21.65
CA THR A 159 -9.76 10.24 -21.94
C THR A 159 -8.60 9.80 -21.05
N TYR A 160 -7.54 10.61 -20.92
CA TYR A 160 -6.46 10.32 -19.96
C TYR A 160 -6.97 10.21 -18.52
N ALA A 161 -7.78 11.19 -18.09
CA ALA A 161 -8.30 11.21 -16.72
C ALA A 161 -9.10 9.94 -16.39
N ASN A 162 -9.95 9.50 -17.31
CA ASN A 162 -10.88 8.38 -17.11
C ASN A 162 -10.23 7.02 -17.33
N ASP A 163 -9.50 6.83 -18.44
CA ASP A 163 -9.07 5.50 -18.88
C ASP A 163 -7.67 5.16 -18.36
N VAL A 164 -6.88 6.17 -18.00
CA VAL A 164 -5.50 5.98 -17.53
C VAL A 164 -5.41 6.15 -16.03
N THR A 165 -5.86 7.29 -15.49
CA THR A 165 -5.55 7.67 -14.10
C THR A 165 -6.66 7.47 -13.08
N ALA A 166 -7.91 7.27 -13.52
CA ALA A 166 -9.05 7.24 -12.60
C ALA A 166 -8.82 6.20 -11.50
N MET A 167 -9.20 6.55 -10.28
CA MET A 167 -9.14 5.65 -9.12
C MET A 167 -10.32 5.99 -8.23
N SER A 168 -11.37 5.18 -8.27
CA SER A 168 -12.52 5.42 -7.42
C SER A 168 -12.24 4.95 -5.98
N ALA A 169 -12.69 5.73 -5.00
CA ALA A 169 -12.54 5.36 -3.60
C ALA A 169 -13.31 4.07 -3.24
N ASP A 170 -14.40 3.77 -3.97
CA ASP A 170 -15.12 2.52 -3.81
C ASP A 170 -14.33 1.33 -4.36
N TYR A 171 -13.67 1.47 -5.51
CA TYR A 171 -12.83 0.41 -6.06
C TYR A 171 -11.66 0.08 -5.11
N VAL A 172 -10.92 1.10 -4.64
CA VAL A 172 -9.85 0.92 -3.63
C VAL A 172 -10.36 0.19 -2.40
N ARG A 173 -11.57 0.55 -1.92
CA ARG A 173 -12.20 -0.11 -0.78
C ARG A 173 -12.48 -1.58 -1.07
N ARG A 174 -13.09 -1.90 -2.22
CA ARG A 174 -13.41 -3.28 -2.57
C ARG A 174 -12.15 -4.13 -2.77
N VAL A 175 -11.08 -3.58 -3.36
CA VAL A 175 -9.77 -4.25 -3.43
C VAL A 175 -9.25 -4.56 -2.04
N ALA A 176 -9.25 -3.59 -1.11
CA ALA A 176 -8.80 -3.83 0.26
C ALA A 176 -9.66 -4.84 1.04
N ASP A 177 -10.98 -4.89 0.77
CA ASP A 177 -11.90 -5.83 1.41
C ASP A 177 -11.76 -7.26 0.85
N THR A 178 -11.27 -7.43 -0.39
CA THR A 178 -11.13 -8.74 -1.07
C THR A 178 -9.69 -9.28 -1.06
N ILE A 179 -8.70 -8.41 -1.27
CA ILE A 179 -7.28 -8.75 -1.40
C ILE A 179 -6.54 -8.16 -0.20
N TYR A 180 -6.51 -8.92 0.88
CA TYR A 180 -5.77 -8.63 2.10
C TYR A 180 -4.73 -9.72 2.34
N SER A 181 -3.78 -9.50 3.25
CA SER A 181 -2.74 -10.49 3.54
C SER A 181 -3.30 -11.82 4.00
N PHE A 182 -2.64 -12.91 3.61
CA PHE A 182 -3.19 -14.26 3.78
C PHE A 182 -4.52 -14.40 3.04
N MET A 183 -4.51 -13.92 1.79
CA MET A 183 -5.64 -13.99 0.89
C MET A 183 -6.09 -15.45 0.78
N ASP A 184 -7.31 -15.73 1.25
CA ASP A 184 -7.94 -17.01 1.03
C ASP A 184 -8.17 -17.16 -0.48
N MET A 185 -7.73 -18.28 -1.05
CA MET A 185 -7.90 -18.58 -2.47
C MET A 185 -9.07 -19.54 -2.72
N SER A 186 -10.06 -19.55 -1.83
CA SER A 186 -11.34 -20.22 -2.08
C SER A 186 -12.01 -19.71 -3.37
N ASP A 187 -12.81 -20.57 -4.00
CA ASP A 187 -13.56 -20.25 -5.23
C ASP A 187 -14.36 -18.94 -5.13
N ALA A 188 -14.90 -18.65 -3.94
CA ALA A 188 -15.65 -17.42 -3.68
C ALA A 188 -14.76 -16.17 -3.73
N ASN A 189 -13.54 -16.24 -3.20
CA ASN A 189 -12.62 -15.13 -3.26
C ASN A 189 -12.01 -14.96 -4.67
N ILE A 190 -11.69 -16.06 -5.35
CA ILE A 190 -11.27 -16.03 -6.76
C ILE A 190 -12.35 -15.35 -7.61
N GLN A 191 -13.62 -15.69 -7.42
CA GLN A 191 -14.73 -15.04 -8.12
C GLN A 191 -14.83 -13.54 -7.80
N SER A 192 -14.64 -13.15 -6.53
CA SER A 192 -14.62 -11.75 -6.11
C SER A 192 -13.48 -10.95 -6.77
N ILE A 193 -12.29 -11.57 -6.90
CA ILE A 193 -11.15 -10.97 -7.62
C ILE A 193 -11.49 -10.80 -9.10
N ARG A 194 -12.14 -11.79 -9.73
CA ARG A 194 -12.56 -11.70 -11.14
C ARG A 194 -13.58 -10.58 -11.37
N GLU A 195 -14.50 -10.38 -10.44
CA GLU A 195 -15.44 -9.27 -10.47
C GLU A 195 -14.72 -7.92 -10.37
N LEU A 196 -13.71 -7.80 -9.50
CA LEU A 196 -12.88 -6.60 -9.43
C LEU A 196 -12.08 -6.35 -10.72
N ILE A 197 -11.54 -7.40 -11.35
CA ILE A 197 -10.88 -7.29 -12.65
C ILE A 197 -11.85 -6.74 -13.69
N HIS A 198 -13.04 -7.34 -13.78
CA HIS A 198 -14.08 -6.89 -14.71
C HIS A 198 -14.47 -5.42 -14.48
N ASP A 199 -14.62 -5.02 -13.22
CA ASP A 199 -15.05 -3.68 -12.81
C ASP A 199 -13.93 -2.62 -12.87
N SER A 200 -12.71 -3.00 -13.23
CA SER A 200 -11.61 -2.03 -13.40
C SER A 200 -11.89 -1.18 -14.63
N HIS A 201 -11.91 0.15 -14.50
CA HIS A 201 -12.21 1.03 -15.65
C HIS A 201 -11.00 1.80 -16.16
N SER A 202 -9.90 1.83 -15.40
CA SER A 202 -8.66 2.48 -15.80
C SER A 202 -7.45 1.57 -15.63
N PHE A 203 -6.35 1.92 -16.30
CA PHE A 203 -5.06 1.27 -16.06
C PHE A 203 -4.58 1.42 -14.61
N ASN A 204 -4.85 2.56 -13.96
CA ASN A 204 -4.46 2.79 -12.57
C ASN A 204 -5.23 1.87 -11.59
N GLU A 205 -6.54 1.69 -11.78
CA GLU A 205 -7.34 0.74 -10.99
C GLU A 205 -6.83 -0.70 -11.16
N LEU A 206 -6.58 -1.11 -12.42
CA LEU A 206 -6.07 -2.44 -12.70
C LEU A 206 -4.65 -2.67 -12.16
N LEU A 207 -3.79 -1.64 -12.18
CA LEU A 207 -2.47 -1.69 -11.56
C LEU A 207 -2.57 -1.86 -10.05
N HIS A 208 -3.46 -1.10 -9.39
CA HIS A 208 -3.68 -1.20 -7.96
C HIS A 208 -4.15 -2.59 -7.53
N LEU A 209 -5.08 -3.20 -8.29
CA LEU A 209 -5.50 -4.58 -8.06
C LEU A 209 -4.36 -5.56 -8.30
N THR A 210 -3.64 -5.42 -9.41
CA THR A 210 -2.51 -6.30 -9.76
C THR A 210 -1.43 -6.27 -8.67
N HIS A 211 -1.04 -5.07 -8.25
CA HIS A 211 -0.12 -4.84 -7.15
C HIS A 211 -0.62 -5.50 -5.86
N SER A 212 -1.88 -5.28 -5.49
CA SER A 212 -2.46 -5.86 -4.28
C SER A 212 -2.46 -7.39 -4.33
N TYR A 213 -2.79 -7.98 -5.49
CA TYR A 213 -2.76 -9.43 -5.71
C TYR A 213 -1.35 -9.99 -5.53
N ILE A 214 -0.34 -9.38 -6.14
CA ILE A 214 1.06 -9.84 -6.07
C ILE A 214 1.57 -9.76 -4.63
N MET A 215 1.38 -8.63 -3.95
CA MET A 215 1.96 -8.40 -2.61
C MET A 215 1.30 -9.25 -1.52
N ASN A 216 0.01 -9.58 -1.67
CA ASN A 216 -0.76 -10.30 -0.66
C ASN A 216 -0.97 -11.79 -0.95
N ASN A 217 -0.46 -12.31 -2.08
CA ASN A 217 -0.51 -13.73 -2.40
C ASN A 217 0.63 -14.48 -1.69
N ASP A 218 0.25 -15.41 -0.82
CA ASP A 218 1.20 -16.17 -0.02
C ASP A 218 1.98 -17.19 -0.87
N GLU A 219 1.39 -17.80 -1.89
CA GLU A 219 2.10 -18.73 -2.79
C GLU A 219 3.25 -17.99 -3.51
N LEU A 220 3.00 -16.76 -3.97
CA LEU A 220 4.02 -15.91 -4.59
C LEU A 220 5.14 -15.56 -3.60
N ARG A 221 4.79 -15.32 -2.33
CA ARG A 221 5.76 -14.97 -1.28
C ARG A 221 6.58 -16.18 -0.83
N ASP A 222 5.94 -17.32 -0.65
CA ASP A 222 6.58 -18.57 -0.24
C ASP A 222 7.47 -19.16 -1.36
N ALA A 223 7.29 -18.71 -2.61
CA ALA A 223 8.20 -19.03 -3.71
C ALA A 223 9.55 -18.29 -3.65
N LEU A 224 9.69 -17.26 -2.82
CA LEU A 224 10.92 -16.47 -2.70
C LEU A 224 12.00 -17.21 -1.92
N GLU A 225 13.27 -16.88 -2.18
CA GLU A 225 14.36 -17.53 -1.46
C GLU A 225 14.42 -17.08 0.01
N LEU A 226 14.63 -18.06 0.88
CA LEU A 226 14.73 -17.87 2.33
C LEU A 226 16.18 -17.59 2.72
N TRP A 227 16.44 -16.43 3.32
CA TRP A 227 17.78 -16.08 3.84
C TRP A 227 17.86 -16.14 5.36
N SER A 228 16.72 -16.19 6.06
CA SER A 228 16.67 -16.44 7.50
C SER A 228 15.33 -17.01 7.94
N ASP A 229 15.35 -17.91 8.91
CA ASP A 229 14.16 -18.53 9.49
C ASP A 229 14.39 -18.82 10.97
N SER A 230 13.58 -18.19 11.81
CA SER A 230 13.47 -18.54 13.23
C SER A 230 12.06 -19.05 13.46
N ASN A 231 11.94 -20.29 13.92
CA ASN A 231 10.65 -20.95 14.16
C ASN A 231 10.61 -21.55 15.57
N ASN A 232 9.47 -21.40 16.23
CA ASN A 232 9.17 -22.07 17.49
C ASN A 232 7.67 -22.38 17.58
N GLU A 233 7.30 -23.67 17.69
CA GLU A 233 5.92 -24.13 17.91
C GLU A 233 4.87 -23.51 16.96
N GLY A 234 5.23 -23.30 15.68
CA GLY A 234 4.33 -22.73 14.67
C GLY A 234 4.32 -21.21 14.60
N HIS A 235 5.13 -20.54 15.43
CA HIS A 235 5.42 -19.12 15.31
C HIS A 235 6.72 -18.93 14.53
N TYR A 236 6.81 -17.89 13.69
CA TYR A 236 7.99 -17.68 12.85
C TYR A 236 8.38 -16.22 12.64
N ILE A 237 9.66 -15.98 12.37
CA ILE A 237 10.15 -14.76 11.73
C ILE A 237 11.02 -15.20 10.55
N ARG A 238 10.60 -14.85 9.34
CA ARG A 238 11.28 -15.21 8.09
C ARG A 238 11.81 -13.98 7.36
N GLY A 239 13.03 -14.12 6.85
CA GLY A 239 13.63 -13.21 5.89
C GLY A 239 13.59 -13.83 4.50
N LEU A 240 12.91 -13.17 3.56
CA LEU A 240 12.65 -13.65 2.21
C LEU A 240 13.21 -12.67 1.16
N GLY A 241 13.56 -13.21 -0.01
CA GLY A 241 14.08 -12.43 -1.13
C GLY A 241 15.56 -12.10 -0.99
N ARG A 242 15.90 -10.83 -1.21
CA ARG A 242 17.26 -10.31 -1.02
C ARG A 242 17.55 -10.08 0.45
N ARG A 243 18.84 -10.05 0.81
CA ARG A 243 19.30 -9.68 2.14
C ARG A 243 20.12 -8.39 2.06
N ASN A 244 19.88 -7.46 2.97
CA ASN A 244 20.75 -6.29 3.16
C ASN A 244 20.73 -5.85 4.63
N GLU A 245 21.51 -4.81 4.95
CA GLU A 245 21.66 -4.31 6.32
C GLU A 245 20.33 -3.85 6.93
N ILE A 246 19.46 -3.21 6.15
CA ILE A 246 18.17 -2.69 6.63
C ILE A 246 17.19 -3.83 6.93
N ALA A 247 17.06 -4.80 6.02
CA ALA A 247 16.21 -5.95 6.22
C ALA A 247 16.70 -6.83 7.37
N GLU A 248 18.03 -6.97 7.52
CA GLU A 248 18.65 -7.68 8.63
C GLU A 248 18.42 -6.97 9.97
N ASP A 249 18.59 -5.64 10.05
CA ASP A 249 18.32 -4.87 11.27
C ASP A 249 16.88 -5.09 11.73
N ILE A 250 15.92 -4.91 10.83
CA ILE A 250 14.50 -5.15 11.12
C ILE A 250 14.25 -6.59 11.60
N TYR A 251 14.85 -7.57 10.92
CA TYR A 251 14.77 -8.97 11.31
C TYR A 251 15.28 -9.20 12.75
N GLN A 252 16.46 -8.67 13.08
CA GLN A 252 17.01 -8.76 14.42
C GLN A 252 16.14 -8.06 15.47
N LYS A 253 15.55 -6.91 15.15
CA LYS A 253 14.63 -6.19 16.04
C LYS A 253 13.36 -6.98 16.34
N PHE A 254 12.81 -7.68 15.35
CA PHE A 254 11.71 -8.62 15.60
C PHE A 254 12.15 -9.84 16.43
N LEU A 255 13.35 -10.39 16.19
CA LEU A 255 13.88 -11.47 17.03
C LEU A 255 14.09 -11.04 18.48
N GLU A 256 14.63 -9.85 18.71
CA GLU A 256 14.79 -9.27 20.05
C GLU A 256 13.44 -9.14 20.75
N ALA A 257 12.44 -8.59 20.05
CA ALA A 257 11.08 -8.50 20.55
C ALA A 257 10.51 -9.87 20.92
N TRP A 258 10.74 -10.88 20.07
CA TRP A 258 10.26 -12.24 20.31
C TRP A 258 10.92 -12.90 21.53
N ARG A 259 12.24 -12.68 21.71
CA ARG A 259 13.03 -13.17 22.85
C ARG A 259 12.60 -12.57 24.20
N LEU A 260 11.81 -11.49 24.22
CA LEU A 260 11.27 -10.94 25.47
C LEU A 260 10.37 -11.95 26.21
N GLY A 261 9.73 -12.87 25.49
CA GLY A 261 8.81 -13.85 26.09
C GLY A 261 7.75 -13.15 26.92
N ASP A 262 7.60 -13.56 28.18
CA ASP A 262 6.62 -12.96 29.11
C ASP A 262 7.02 -11.57 29.64
N ASN A 263 8.24 -11.08 29.35
CA ASN A 263 8.68 -9.74 29.77
C ASN A 263 8.24 -8.62 28.82
N TYR A 264 7.51 -8.92 27.74
CA TYR A 264 7.10 -7.96 26.70
C TYR A 264 6.51 -6.66 27.27
N ALA A 265 5.65 -6.76 28.29
CA ALA A 265 4.97 -5.62 28.90
C ALA A 265 5.93 -4.60 29.53
N ARG A 266 7.11 -5.04 30.00
CA ARG A 266 8.13 -4.15 30.58
C ARG A 266 8.79 -3.27 29.51
N GLU A 267 8.82 -3.75 28.27
CA GLU A 267 9.42 -3.06 27.11
C GLU A 267 8.37 -2.26 26.30
N GLY A 268 7.23 -1.97 26.92
CA GLY A 268 6.17 -1.14 26.34
C GLY A 268 5.30 -1.86 25.30
N TRP A 269 5.45 -3.17 25.13
CA TRP A 269 4.53 -3.94 24.30
C TRP A 269 3.19 -4.13 25.02
N ARG A 270 2.09 -3.90 24.30
CA ARG A 270 0.73 -4.15 24.83
C ARG A 270 0.37 -5.63 24.80
N HIS A 271 0.91 -6.35 23.84
CA HIS A 271 0.68 -7.77 23.60
C HIS A 271 2.01 -8.48 23.41
N LYS A 272 2.02 -9.82 23.50
CA LYS A 272 3.21 -10.60 23.16
C LYS A 272 3.69 -10.27 21.75
N ALA A 273 4.98 -10.50 21.51
CA ALA A 273 5.57 -10.31 20.20
C ALA A 273 4.78 -11.06 19.12
N PRO A 274 4.79 -10.57 17.86
CA PRO A 274 4.02 -11.18 16.77
C PRO A 274 4.27 -12.67 16.63
N ILE A 275 3.22 -13.43 16.35
CA ILE A 275 3.32 -14.88 16.17
C ILE A 275 3.93 -15.26 14.82
N ALA A 276 3.82 -14.38 13.82
CA ALA A 276 4.42 -14.61 12.52
C ALA A 276 4.79 -13.30 11.83
N VAL A 277 6.01 -13.23 11.28
CA VAL A 277 6.52 -12.08 10.54
C VAL A 277 7.24 -12.55 9.28
N ASP A 278 6.83 -11.98 8.14
CA ASP A 278 7.54 -12.12 6.87
C ASP A 278 8.18 -10.77 6.51
N ILE A 279 9.49 -10.76 6.28
CA ILE A 279 10.26 -9.59 5.84
C ILE A 279 10.77 -9.89 4.44
N VAL A 280 10.19 -9.23 3.44
CA VAL A 280 10.45 -9.46 2.02
C VAL A 280 11.18 -8.25 1.45
N LEU A 281 12.40 -8.46 0.98
CA LEU A 281 13.12 -7.45 0.20
C LEU A 281 13.22 -7.89 -1.25
N ALA A 282 12.63 -7.11 -2.15
CA ALA A 282 12.67 -7.35 -3.58
C ALA A 282 12.86 -6.03 -4.33
N GLY A 283 13.95 -5.92 -5.09
CA GLY A 283 14.40 -4.65 -5.63
C GLY A 283 14.60 -3.59 -4.54
N ASN A 284 13.96 -2.43 -4.71
CA ASN A 284 13.96 -1.33 -3.75
C ASN A 284 12.72 -1.30 -2.84
N ILE A 285 11.91 -2.37 -2.84
CA ILE A 285 10.71 -2.46 -2.01
C ILE A 285 11.01 -3.42 -0.85
N LEU A 286 10.84 -2.90 0.36
CA LEU A 286 10.80 -3.71 1.58
C LEU A 286 9.34 -3.83 2.03
N HIS A 287 8.82 -5.05 2.03
CA HIS A 287 7.48 -5.39 2.47
C HIS A 287 7.54 -6.25 3.72
N ILE A 288 6.80 -5.86 4.76
CA ILE A 288 6.71 -6.62 6.01
C ILE A 288 5.26 -6.97 6.26
N VAL A 289 5.01 -8.23 6.54
CA VAL A 289 3.72 -8.72 7.02
C VAL A 289 3.87 -9.16 8.47
N VAL A 290 3.06 -8.60 9.36
CA VAL A 290 3.06 -8.92 10.79
C VAL A 290 1.68 -9.49 11.17
N ARG A 291 1.63 -10.75 11.61
CA ARG A 291 0.39 -11.41 12.06
C ARG A 291 -0.07 -10.95 13.44
N ASP A 292 -1.37 -11.05 13.70
CA ASP A 292 -2.11 -10.68 14.93
C ASP A 292 -2.23 -9.19 15.24
N TYR A 293 -1.34 -8.37 14.69
CA TYR A 293 -1.38 -6.92 14.76
C TYR A 293 -2.26 -6.40 13.63
N GLY A 294 -3.38 -5.75 13.97
CA GLY A 294 -4.40 -5.35 12.98
C GLY A 294 -5.00 -6.55 12.23
N HIS A 295 -5.01 -7.73 12.87
CA HIS A 295 -5.23 -9.06 12.28
C HIS A 295 -4.11 -9.49 11.31
N SER A 296 -3.80 -8.64 10.33
CA SER A 296 -2.56 -8.67 9.59
C SER A 296 -2.16 -7.26 9.17
N LEU A 297 -1.01 -6.82 9.66
CA LEU A 297 -0.41 -5.54 9.35
C LEU A 297 0.56 -5.70 8.18
N ASN A 298 0.38 -4.89 7.15
CA ASN A 298 1.32 -4.72 6.04
C ASN A 298 2.06 -3.42 6.22
N LEU A 299 3.37 -3.46 6.00
CA LEU A 299 4.22 -2.28 5.89
C LEU A 299 4.92 -2.37 4.54
N VAL A 300 4.71 -1.38 3.67
CA VAL A 300 5.43 -1.23 2.40
C VAL A 300 6.31 0.00 2.52
N MET A 301 7.61 -0.18 2.31
CA MET A 301 8.59 0.88 2.46
C MET A 301 9.17 1.23 1.11
N ASN A 302 9.16 2.53 0.81
CA ASN A 302 9.73 3.09 -0.41
C ASN A 302 10.75 4.16 -0.05
N THR A 303 11.91 4.14 -0.71
CA THR A 303 12.88 5.23 -0.64
C THR A 303 12.30 6.49 -1.28
N VAL A 304 12.49 7.65 -0.65
CA VAL A 304 12.06 8.93 -1.22
C VAL A 304 13.25 9.59 -1.93
N PRO A 305 13.18 9.79 -3.26
CA PRO A 305 14.28 10.26 -4.12
C PRO A 305 14.95 11.56 -3.66
N ASP A 306 14.16 12.49 -3.14
CA ASP A 306 14.63 13.81 -2.71
C ASP A 306 14.87 13.89 -1.19
N GLN A 307 14.74 12.78 -0.45
CA GLN A 307 14.91 12.74 1.00
C GLN A 307 15.84 11.62 1.43
N GLN A 308 17.14 11.88 1.25
CA GLN A 308 18.22 10.90 1.41
C GLN A 308 18.32 10.23 2.80
N ASP A 309 17.68 10.76 3.83
CA ASP A 309 17.71 10.14 5.16
C ASP A 309 16.34 9.58 5.59
N ASN A 310 15.33 9.63 4.70
CA ASN A 310 13.96 9.27 5.00
C ASN A 310 13.42 8.16 4.10
N ILE A 311 12.61 7.31 4.71
CA ILE A 311 11.87 6.23 4.06
C ILE A 311 10.39 6.51 4.27
N LEU A 312 9.61 6.50 3.19
CA LEU A 312 8.16 6.57 3.29
C LEU A 312 7.64 5.17 3.61
N ILE A 313 7.01 5.03 4.78
CA ILE A 313 6.37 3.80 5.19
C ILE A 313 4.87 3.97 5.00
N GLN A 314 4.28 3.07 4.23
CA GLN A 314 2.83 2.94 4.06
C GLN A 314 2.37 1.69 4.80
N TYR A 315 1.22 1.78 5.47
CA TYR A 315 0.70 0.65 6.22
C TYR A 315 -0.78 0.39 5.97
N HIS A 316 -1.14 -0.89 6.05
CA HIS A 316 -2.51 -1.37 5.92
C HIS A 316 -2.80 -2.45 6.97
N MET A 317 -3.91 -2.32 7.68
CA MET A 317 -4.44 -3.30 8.62
C MET A 317 -5.72 -3.90 8.05
N SER A 318 -5.77 -5.22 7.90
CA SER A 318 -6.93 -5.96 7.36
C SER A 318 -8.10 -6.10 8.34
N LYS A 319 -7.97 -5.55 9.55
CA LYS A 319 -9.04 -5.41 10.53
C LYS A 319 -8.75 -4.21 11.43
N VAL A 320 -9.81 -3.64 12.00
CA VAL A 320 -9.68 -2.61 13.04
C VAL A 320 -10.26 -3.12 14.36
N PRO A 321 -9.48 -3.88 15.16
CA PRO A 321 -9.95 -4.40 16.44
C PRO A 321 -10.38 -3.29 17.41
N ASN A 322 -9.65 -2.17 17.40
CA ASN A 322 -9.93 -1.02 18.24
C ASN A 322 -9.76 0.28 17.45
N LYS A 323 -10.89 0.92 17.09
CA LYS A 323 -10.90 2.17 16.31
C LYS A 323 -10.20 3.33 17.02
N ALA A 324 -10.35 3.44 18.34
CA ALA A 324 -9.75 4.54 19.09
C ALA A 324 -8.23 4.47 19.06
N MET A 325 -7.67 3.26 19.14
CA MET A 325 -6.23 3.02 18.98
C MET A 325 -5.77 3.26 17.54
N ALA A 326 -6.54 2.78 16.55
CA ALA A 326 -6.20 3.00 15.14
C ALA A 326 -6.09 4.49 14.76
N TYR A 327 -6.96 5.35 15.31
CA TYR A 327 -6.88 6.80 15.09
C TYR A 327 -5.65 7.47 15.72
N GLN A 328 -4.93 6.79 16.60
CA GLN A 328 -3.70 7.30 17.22
C GLN A 328 -2.45 6.90 16.44
N LEU A 329 -2.57 6.03 15.43
CA LEU A 329 -1.43 5.58 14.66
C LEU A 329 -0.82 6.72 13.84
N PRO A 330 0.52 6.79 13.74
CA PRO A 330 1.21 7.80 12.94
C PRO A 330 0.72 7.86 11.51
N GLY A 331 0.37 9.06 11.03
CA GLY A 331 0.05 9.25 9.62
C GLY A 331 -1.25 8.57 9.14
N ILE A 332 -2.14 8.19 10.07
CA ILE A 332 -3.42 7.59 9.75
C ILE A 332 -4.24 8.46 8.79
N SER A 333 -4.64 7.89 7.65
CA SER A 333 -5.48 8.57 6.67
C SER A 333 -6.88 7.97 6.62
N THR A 334 -7.02 6.67 6.92
CA THR A 334 -8.28 5.95 6.80
C THR A 334 -8.49 5.00 7.97
N VAL A 335 -9.66 5.09 8.61
CA VAL A 335 -10.14 4.09 9.58
C VAL A 335 -11.56 3.70 9.21
N ARG A 336 -11.76 2.42 8.89
CA ARG A 336 -13.06 1.82 8.58
C ARG A 336 -13.38 0.71 9.57
N HIS A 337 -14.49 0.01 9.36
CA HIS A 337 -14.80 -1.17 10.16
C HIS A 337 -13.92 -2.36 9.76
N ALA A 338 -13.75 -2.54 8.44
CA ALA A 338 -13.01 -3.66 7.87
C ALA A 338 -11.49 -3.43 7.82
N TYR A 339 -11.01 -2.20 7.64
CA TYR A 339 -9.58 -1.93 7.52
C TYR A 339 -9.18 -0.54 8.02
N ALA A 340 -7.88 -0.31 8.16
CA ALA A 340 -7.32 1.00 8.37
C ALA A 340 -5.94 1.11 7.71
N GLY A 341 -5.52 2.32 7.38
CA GLY A 341 -4.24 2.56 6.74
C GLY A 341 -3.80 4.01 6.82
N GLY A 342 -2.51 4.20 6.59
CA GLY A 342 -1.86 5.50 6.67
C GLY A 342 -0.43 5.43 6.14
N GLN A 343 0.29 6.54 6.28
CA GLN A 343 1.68 6.61 5.88
C GLN A 343 2.45 7.65 6.68
N TRP A 344 3.74 7.40 6.95
CA TRP A 344 4.61 8.36 7.60
C TRP A 344 6.04 8.29 7.04
N LEU A 345 6.82 9.35 7.26
CA LEU A 345 8.24 9.39 6.94
C LEU A 345 9.03 8.97 8.17
N ALA A 346 9.87 7.94 8.01
CA ALA A 346 10.77 7.41 9.02
C ALA A 346 12.22 7.69 8.66
N SER A 347 13.11 7.77 9.65
CA SER A 347 14.54 7.88 9.38
C SER A 347 15.13 6.52 9.01
N SER A 348 15.95 6.48 7.96
CA SER A 348 16.68 5.26 7.57
C SER A 348 17.68 4.79 8.64
N LYS A 349 18.17 5.70 9.50
CA LYS A 349 19.23 5.41 10.49
C LYS A 349 18.78 4.53 11.66
N ASN A 350 17.51 4.56 12.02
CA ASN A 350 16.94 3.81 13.14
C ASN A 350 15.66 3.05 12.72
N LEU A 351 15.61 2.62 11.46
CA LEU A 351 14.38 2.12 10.86
C LEU A 351 13.80 0.93 11.63
N GLY A 352 14.62 -0.05 12.03
CA GLY A 352 14.15 -1.20 12.80
C GLY A 352 13.47 -0.81 14.12
N ASP A 353 14.04 0.16 14.85
CA ASP A 353 13.43 0.67 16.09
C ASP A 353 12.12 1.43 15.81
N GLU A 354 12.07 2.23 14.75
CA GLU A 354 10.83 2.94 14.35
C GLU A 354 9.71 1.95 14.00
N ILE A 355 10.04 0.90 13.24
CA ILE A 355 9.10 -0.17 12.86
C ILE A 355 8.57 -0.90 14.10
N ILE A 356 9.45 -1.34 14.99
CA ILE A 356 9.02 -2.02 16.22
C ILE A 356 8.15 -1.11 17.10
N ASN A 357 8.52 0.17 17.24
CA ASN A 357 7.73 1.12 18.01
C ASN A 357 6.36 1.40 17.37
N PHE A 358 6.27 1.38 16.05
CA PHE A 358 4.98 1.43 15.36
C PHE A 358 4.15 0.18 15.63
N VAL A 359 4.72 -1.02 15.46
CA VAL A 359 4.00 -2.30 15.66
C VAL A 359 3.45 -2.41 17.09
N LYS A 360 4.19 -1.97 18.11
CA LYS A 360 3.73 -1.90 19.52
C LYS A 360 2.42 -1.12 19.72
N GLN A 361 2.13 -0.16 18.84
CA GLN A 361 0.95 0.70 18.92
C GLN A 361 -0.24 0.12 18.15
N VAL A 362 -0.01 -0.81 17.24
CA VAL A 362 -1.05 -1.41 16.41
C VAL A 362 -1.96 -2.28 17.27
N PRO A 363 -3.29 -2.07 17.24
CA PRO A 363 -4.22 -2.85 18.03
C PRO A 363 -4.28 -4.31 17.57
N THR A 364 -4.42 -5.23 18.52
CA THR A 364 -4.67 -6.66 18.25
C THR A 364 -6.13 -7.02 18.54
N ASP A 365 -6.56 -8.23 18.18
CA ASP A 365 -7.91 -8.71 18.50
C ASP A 365 -8.25 -8.72 19.99
N ILE A 366 -7.23 -8.75 20.86
CA ILE A 366 -7.37 -8.65 22.32
C ILE A 366 -7.81 -7.24 22.74
N ASP A 367 -7.46 -6.20 21.98
CA ASP A 367 -7.84 -4.80 22.27
C ASP A 367 -9.30 -4.48 21.91
N SER A 368 -10.02 -5.41 21.29
CA SER A 368 -11.43 -5.21 20.96
C SER A 368 -12.23 -4.91 22.23
N PRO A 369 -13.08 -3.87 22.24
CA PRO A 369 -13.92 -3.55 23.40
C PRO A 369 -14.77 -4.74 23.88
N ILE A 370 -15.18 -5.62 22.97
CA ILE A 370 -15.93 -6.84 23.29
C ILE A 370 -15.02 -7.84 24.01
N THR A 371 -13.83 -8.10 23.46
CA THR A 371 -12.85 -9.00 24.08
C THR A 371 -12.43 -8.49 25.46
N GLN A 372 -12.17 -7.19 25.59
CA GLN A 372 -11.87 -6.53 26.86
C GLN A 372 -13.01 -6.65 27.86
N ALA A 373 -14.27 -6.50 27.43
CA ALA A 373 -15.44 -6.69 28.30
C ALA A 373 -15.61 -8.14 28.77
N ILE A 374 -15.23 -9.12 27.95
CA ILE A 374 -15.26 -10.55 28.29
C ILE A 374 -14.12 -10.91 29.26
N LEU A 375 -12.91 -10.42 28.99
CA LEU A 375 -11.71 -10.69 29.80
C LEU A 375 -11.74 -9.95 31.15
N HIS A 376 -12.38 -8.77 31.20
CA HIS A 376 -12.49 -7.94 32.39
C HIS A 376 -13.96 -7.55 32.68
N PRO A 377 -14.80 -8.51 33.11
CA PRO A 377 -16.24 -8.30 33.28
C PRO A 377 -16.64 -7.36 34.44
N ARG A 378 -15.67 -6.81 35.18
CA ARG A 378 -15.88 -5.92 36.33
C ARG A 378 -15.41 -4.50 36.01
N ASN A 379 -16.17 -3.78 35.20
CA ASN A 379 -16.18 -2.32 35.14
C ASN A 379 -17.57 -1.86 34.66
N LYS A 380 -18.60 -2.19 35.44
CA LYS A 380 -19.90 -1.52 35.41
C LYS A 380 -20.13 -0.82 36.73
#